data_AF-A0A7Y3NC37-F1
#
_entry.id   AF-A0A7Y3NC37-F1
#
_cell.length_a   1.000
_cell.length_b   1.000
_cell.length_c   1.000
_cell.angle_alpha   90.00
_cell.angle_beta   90.00
_cell.angle_gamma   90.00
#
_symmetry.space_group_name_H-M   'P 1'
#
loop_
_entity.id
_entity.type
_entity.pdbx_description
1 polymer ?
#
loop_
_entity_poly.entity_id
_entity_poly.type
_entity_poly.pdbx_seq_one_letter_code
_entity_poly.pdbx_strand_id
1 'polypeptide(L)'
;MPPIPFVMQLLNSLAALLLLLSFAMLAQRRVVTLVNLFALQGGVLCAATLLLAWRTGDGNLYLSAALTFAVKVLVMPWVLHRMIRRLGVYWDTEPLLNIPGTMLVGVLLVVFSFGLAQPISALASTATRSAVGIAIAVILLAFLTMITRRKAMSQVVGFLSMENGLFFGAMSATYGMPMIVELGVALDVLVAMVVMGVFFFQIREQFDSLDLDRLESHKGER
;
A
#
# COMPACT_ATOMS: atom_id res chain seq x y z
N MET A 1 19.88 -15.41 -23.34
CA MET A 1 18.91 -14.34 -22.99
C MET A 1 17.51 -14.97 -23.02
N PRO A 2 16.70 -14.87 -21.96
CA PRO A 2 15.33 -15.37 -22.03
C PRO A 2 14.59 -14.68 -23.19
N PRO A 3 13.67 -15.39 -23.88
CA PRO A 3 12.89 -14.76 -24.93
C PRO A 3 12.09 -13.59 -24.34
N ILE A 4 12.20 -12.43 -24.98
CA ILE A 4 11.49 -11.16 -24.69
C ILE A 4 10.03 -11.35 -24.22
N PRO A 5 9.22 -12.28 -24.79
CA PRO A 5 7.85 -12.51 -24.33
C PRO A 5 7.71 -13.00 -22.88
N PHE A 6 8.65 -13.79 -22.34
CA PHE A 6 8.45 -14.43 -21.03
C PHE A 6 8.51 -13.45 -19.86
N VAL A 7 9.50 -12.54 -19.86
CA VAL A 7 9.65 -11.54 -18.79
C VAL A 7 8.48 -10.56 -18.79
N MET A 8 8.02 -10.15 -19.97
CA MET A 8 6.86 -9.26 -20.09
C MET A 8 5.56 -9.94 -19.63
N GLN A 9 5.37 -11.22 -19.96
CA GLN A 9 4.25 -12.01 -19.45
C GLN A 9 4.27 -12.07 -17.92
N LEU A 10 5.43 -12.33 -17.33
CA LEU A 10 5.56 -12.39 -15.88
C LEU A 10 5.29 -11.04 -15.21
N LEU A 11 5.77 -9.93 -15.79
CA LEU A 11 5.41 -8.58 -15.31
C LEU A 11 3.91 -8.31 -15.38
N ASN A 12 3.25 -8.69 -16.48
CA ASN A 12 1.80 -8.55 -16.60
C ASN A 12 1.05 -9.41 -15.58
N SER A 13 1.55 -10.62 -15.29
CA SER A 13 0.98 -11.48 -14.23
C SER A 13 1.14 -10.85 -12.84
N LEU A 14 2.30 -10.26 -12.54
CA LEU A 14 2.54 -9.53 -11.29
C LEU A 14 1.66 -8.27 -11.19
N ALA A 15 1.46 -7.56 -12.31
CA ALA A 15 0.55 -6.42 -12.38
C ALA A 15 -0.90 -6.82 -12.09
N ALA A 16 -1.37 -7.91 -12.70
CA ALA A 16 -2.70 -8.45 -12.43
C ALA A 16 -2.84 -8.90 -10.96
N LEU A 17 -1.79 -9.47 -10.38
CA LEU A 17 -1.76 -9.85 -8.96
C LEU A 17 -1.79 -8.61 -8.04
N LEU A 18 -1.08 -7.53 -8.37
CA LEU A 18 -1.19 -6.25 -7.65
C LEU A 18 -2.62 -5.73 -7.64
N LEU A 19 -3.29 -5.75 -8.80
CA LEU A 19 -4.68 -5.34 -8.93
C LEU A 19 -5.62 -6.21 -8.09
N LEU A 20 -5.42 -7.53 -8.13
CA LEU A 20 -6.20 -8.49 -7.35
C LEU A 20 -6.01 -8.27 -5.84
N LEU A 21 -4.79 -7.98 -5.40
CA LEU A 21 -4.51 -7.63 -4.00
C LEU A 21 -5.20 -6.31 -3.61
N SER A 22 -5.23 -5.30 -4.49
CA SER A 22 -5.98 -4.06 -4.22
C SER A 22 -7.48 -4.31 -4.03
N PHE A 23 -8.09 -5.17 -4.86
CA PHE A 23 -9.48 -5.58 -4.66
C PHE A 23 -9.68 -6.36 -3.37
N ALA A 24 -8.76 -7.30 -3.07
CA ALA A 24 -8.81 -8.05 -1.82
C ALA A 24 -8.77 -7.09 -0.63
N MET A 25 -7.90 -6.07 -0.66
CA MET A 25 -7.79 -5.02 0.37
C MET A 25 -9.08 -4.22 0.51
N LEU A 26 -9.70 -3.83 -0.62
CA LEU A 26 -10.98 -3.12 -0.62
C LEU A 26 -12.07 -3.93 0.12
N ALA A 27 -12.11 -5.24 -0.08
CA ALA A 27 -13.12 -6.13 0.52
C ALA A 27 -12.87 -6.50 2.00
N GLN A 28 -11.64 -6.35 2.53
CA GLN A 28 -11.34 -6.84 3.89
C GLN A 28 -11.96 -6.00 5.00
N ARG A 29 -12.52 -6.61 6.04
CA ARG A 29 -13.03 -5.86 7.22
C ARG A 29 -12.00 -5.66 8.32
N ARG A 30 -11.02 -6.57 8.42
CA ARG A 30 -10.06 -6.62 9.52
C ARG A 30 -8.79 -5.86 9.15
N VAL A 31 -8.40 -4.90 9.99
CA VAL A 31 -7.18 -4.09 9.78
C VAL A 31 -5.93 -4.97 9.73
N VAL A 32 -5.86 -6.02 10.55
CA VAL A 32 -4.72 -6.96 10.53
C VAL A 32 -4.59 -7.65 9.17
N THR A 33 -5.70 -8.17 8.61
CA THR A 33 -5.70 -8.77 7.28
C THR A 33 -5.36 -7.75 6.20
N LEU A 34 -5.83 -6.51 6.34
CA LEU A 34 -5.51 -5.42 5.43
C LEU A 34 -4.00 -5.12 5.41
N VAL A 35 -3.34 -5.10 6.57
CA VAL A 35 -1.88 -4.93 6.68
C VAL A 35 -1.14 -6.12 6.05
N ASN A 36 -1.61 -7.35 6.24
CA ASN A 36 -1.01 -8.53 5.61
C ASN A 36 -1.14 -8.50 4.09
N LEU A 37 -2.29 -8.11 3.55
CA LEU A 37 -2.47 -7.93 2.11
C LEU A 37 -1.60 -6.81 1.56
N PHE A 38 -1.44 -5.72 2.30
CA PHE A 38 -0.49 -4.65 1.95
C PHE A 38 0.96 -5.18 1.89
N ALA A 39 1.38 -6.00 2.86
CA ALA A 39 2.70 -6.62 2.85
C ALA A 39 2.89 -7.54 1.63
N LEU A 40 1.87 -8.33 1.29
CA LEU A 40 1.86 -9.13 0.06
C LEU A 40 1.94 -8.26 -1.19
N GLN A 41 1.21 -7.14 -1.23
CA GLN A 41 1.25 -6.20 -2.35
C GLN A 41 2.65 -5.60 -2.52
N GLY A 42 3.31 -5.22 -1.42
CA GLY A 42 4.72 -4.80 -1.41
C GLY A 42 5.67 -5.90 -1.88
N GLY A 43 5.40 -7.16 -1.51
CA GLY A 43 6.17 -8.32 -1.99
C GLY A 43 6.07 -8.53 -3.50
N VAL A 44 4.87 -8.37 -4.07
CA VAL A 44 4.67 -8.44 -5.52
C VAL A 44 5.39 -7.29 -6.24
N LEU A 45 5.37 -6.08 -5.67
CA LEU A 45 6.12 -4.94 -6.19
C LEU A 45 7.62 -5.22 -6.18
N CYS A 46 8.16 -5.74 -5.07
CA CYS A 46 9.56 -6.15 -4.98
C CYS A 46 9.91 -7.22 -6.02
N ALA A 47 9.06 -8.22 -6.22
CA ALA A 47 9.27 -9.25 -7.24
C ALA A 47 9.30 -8.64 -8.66
N ALA A 48 8.44 -7.65 -8.93
CA ALA A 48 8.47 -6.92 -10.20
C ALA A 48 9.76 -6.11 -10.36
N THR A 49 10.22 -5.41 -9.32
CA THR A 49 11.50 -4.67 -9.34
C THR A 49 12.69 -5.60 -9.55
N LEU A 50 12.74 -6.75 -8.86
CA LEU A 50 13.80 -7.75 -9.05
C LEU A 50 13.82 -8.31 -10.47
N LEU A 51 12.64 -8.55 -11.04
CA LEU A 51 12.52 -9.04 -12.41
C LEU A 51 13.03 -8.00 -13.42
N LEU A 52 12.75 -6.71 -13.21
CA LEU A 52 13.35 -5.63 -14.00
C LEU A 52 14.87 -5.56 -13.78
N ALA A 53 15.36 -5.63 -12.54
CA ALA A 53 16.79 -5.61 -12.22
C ALA A 53 17.56 -6.71 -12.95
N TRP A 54 17.00 -7.92 -12.96
CA TRP A 54 17.56 -9.05 -13.68
C TRP A 54 17.53 -8.86 -15.19
N ARG A 55 16.49 -8.18 -15.71
CA ARG A 55 16.34 -7.92 -17.15
C ARG A 55 17.28 -6.82 -17.67
N THR A 56 17.45 -5.74 -16.91
CA THR A 56 18.28 -4.59 -17.26
C THR A 56 19.74 -4.81 -16.90
N GLY A 57 20.03 -5.70 -15.94
CA GLY A 57 21.39 -5.95 -15.44
C GLY A 57 21.94 -4.80 -14.59
N ASP A 58 21.11 -3.85 -14.20
CA ASP A 58 21.52 -2.69 -13.42
C ASP A 58 21.58 -3.03 -11.93
N GLY A 59 22.79 -2.89 -11.36
CA GLY A 59 23.07 -3.16 -9.95
C GLY A 59 22.23 -2.29 -9.00
N ASN A 60 21.88 -1.07 -9.39
CA ASN A 60 21.10 -0.16 -8.55
C ASN A 60 19.68 -0.69 -8.34
N LEU A 61 19.05 -1.31 -9.34
CA LEU A 61 17.72 -1.89 -9.16
C LEU A 61 17.70 -3.05 -8.16
N TYR A 62 18.80 -3.82 -8.04
CA TYR A 62 18.89 -4.86 -7.00
C TYR A 62 18.92 -4.24 -5.61
N LEU A 63 19.65 -3.13 -5.43
CA LEU A 63 19.65 -2.38 -4.19
C LEU A 63 18.26 -1.80 -3.91
N SER A 64 17.61 -1.17 -4.89
CA SER A 64 16.25 -0.64 -4.76
C SER A 64 15.23 -1.73 -4.40
N ALA A 65 15.36 -2.92 -4.98
CA ALA A 65 14.51 -4.06 -4.65
C ALA A 65 14.75 -4.58 -3.22
N ALA A 66 16.01 -4.71 -2.79
CA ALA A 66 16.35 -5.10 -1.43
C ALA A 66 15.82 -4.09 -0.40
N LEU A 67 15.96 -2.79 -0.69
CA LEU A 67 15.44 -1.69 0.13
C LEU A 67 13.91 -1.76 0.22
N THR A 68 13.23 -1.96 -0.92
CA THR A 68 11.77 -2.12 -0.99
C THR A 68 11.31 -3.32 -0.18
N PHE A 69 12.00 -4.46 -0.27
CA PHE A 69 11.69 -5.64 0.52
C PHE A 69 11.83 -5.37 2.02
N ALA A 70 12.99 -4.84 2.43
CA ALA A 70 13.28 -4.57 3.83
C ALA A 70 12.24 -3.60 4.43
N VAL A 71 11.93 -2.51 3.73
CA VAL A 71 11.01 -1.49 4.25
C VAL A 71 9.56 -1.95 4.12
N LYS A 72 9.08 -2.30 2.92
CA LYS A 72 7.65 -2.54 2.68
C LYS A 72 7.14 -3.91 3.12
N VAL A 73 8.00 -4.94 3.13
CA VAL A 73 7.57 -6.31 3.45
C VAL A 73 7.87 -6.67 4.90
N LEU A 74 8.92 -6.11 5.49
CA LEU A 74 9.33 -6.42 6.86
C LEU A 74 9.01 -5.27 7.83
N VAL A 75 9.64 -4.11 7.65
CA VAL A 75 9.59 -3.01 8.63
C VAL A 75 8.19 -2.41 8.72
N MET A 76 7.59 -2.03 7.61
CA MET A 76 6.29 -1.37 7.57
C MET A 76 5.18 -2.23 8.15
N PRO A 77 5.00 -3.50 7.75
CA PRO A 77 4.02 -4.38 8.37
C PRO A 77 4.33 -4.59 9.86
N TRP A 78 5.59 -4.72 10.26
CA TRP A 78 5.95 -4.87 11.67
C TRP A 78 5.55 -3.64 12.51
N VAL A 79 5.82 -2.42 12.01
CA VAL A 79 5.42 -1.16 12.66
C VAL A 79 3.90 -1.11 12.79
N LEU A 80 3.16 -1.34 11.70
CA LEU A 80 1.70 -1.31 11.72
C LEU A 80 1.10 -2.35 12.66
N HIS A 81 1.60 -3.59 12.67
CA HIS A 81 1.16 -4.63 13.60
C HIS A 81 1.49 -4.31 15.05
N ARG A 82 2.65 -3.70 15.33
CA ARG A 82 3.02 -3.25 16.68
C ARG A 82 2.03 -2.19 17.18
N MET A 83 1.64 -1.26 16.31
CA MET A 83 0.71 -0.19 16.65
C MET A 83 -0.71 -0.71 16.88
N ILE A 84 -1.21 -1.59 16.00
CA ILE A 84 -2.53 -2.22 16.17
C ILE A 84 -2.63 -2.91 17.54
N ARG A 85 -1.58 -3.65 17.95
CA ARG A 85 -1.52 -4.33 19.26
C ARG A 85 -1.48 -3.35 20.43
N ARG A 86 -0.72 -2.25 20.33
CA ARG A 86 -0.58 -1.28 21.42
C ARG A 86 -1.82 -0.41 21.66
N LEU A 87 -2.57 -0.12 20.61
CA LEU A 87 -3.75 0.74 20.68
C LEU A 87 -5.05 -0.02 20.98
N GLY A 88 -4.97 -1.34 21.12
CA GLY A 88 -6.16 -2.16 21.33
C GLY A 88 -7.20 -2.01 20.22
N VAL A 89 -6.78 -1.68 18.98
CA VAL A 89 -7.64 -1.62 17.80
C VAL A 89 -7.95 -3.06 17.35
N TYR A 90 -8.53 -3.82 18.26
CA TYR A 90 -9.27 -5.01 17.98
C TYR A 90 -10.70 -4.54 17.69
N TRP A 91 -11.39 -5.25 16.80
CA TRP A 91 -12.80 -5.06 16.44
C TRP A 91 -13.07 -4.10 15.27
N ASP A 92 -14.00 -4.57 14.45
CA ASP A 92 -14.13 -4.36 13.01
C ASP A 92 -14.13 -2.90 12.57
N THR A 93 -13.35 -2.61 11.51
CA THR A 93 -13.69 -1.46 10.66
C THR A 93 -14.92 -1.82 9.86
N GLU A 94 -16.09 -1.38 10.30
CA GLU A 94 -17.23 -1.29 9.41
C GLU A 94 -16.85 -0.32 8.28
N PRO A 95 -16.72 -0.81 7.03
CA PRO A 95 -16.59 0.10 5.90
C PRO A 95 -17.83 1.02 5.87
N LEU A 96 -17.66 2.29 5.51
CA LEU A 96 -18.79 3.24 5.45
C LEU A 96 -19.90 2.79 4.49
N LEU A 97 -19.57 1.90 3.56
CA LEU A 97 -20.43 1.37 2.51
C LEU A 97 -20.44 -0.16 2.56
N ASN A 98 -21.54 -0.76 2.13
CA ASN A 98 -21.66 -2.22 2.00
C ASN A 98 -20.60 -2.77 1.03
N ILE A 99 -19.94 -3.87 1.41
CA ILE A 99 -18.85 -4.49 0.63
C ILE A 99 -19.23 -4.71 -0.85
N PRO A 100 -20.42 -5.27 -1.19
CA PRO A 100 -20.80 -5.45 -2.59
C PRO A 100 -20.88 -4.12 -3.35
N GLY A 101 -21.41 -3.08 -2.72
CA GLY A 101 -21.49 -1.74 -3.32
C GLY A 101 -20.11 -1.14 -3.57
N THR A 102 -19.19 -1.23 -2.60
CA THR A 102 -17.80 -0.78 -2.78
C THR A 102 -17.07 -1.55 -3.86
N MET A 103 -17.30 -2.87 -3.97
CA MET A 103 -16.69 -3.69 -5.01
C MET A 103 -17.18 -3.31 -6.40
N LEU A 104 -18.48 -2.99 -6.54
CA LEU A 104 -19.05 -2.54 -7.81
C LEU A 104 -18.48 -1.17 -8.23
N VAL A 105 -18.36 -0.23 -7.29
CA VAL A 105 -17.63 1.03 -7.53
C VAL A 105 -16.17 0.75 -7.91
N GLY A 106 -15.52 -0.21 -7.25
CA GLY A 106 -14.16 -0.63 -7.58
C GLY A 106 -14.03 -1.12 -9.03
N VAL A 107 -14.95 -1.97 -9.49
CA VAL A 107 -14.98 -2.43 -10.89
C VAL A 107 -15.16 -1.26 -11.85
N LEU A 108 -16.08 -0.33 -11.55
CA LEU A 108 -16.27 0.88 -12.37
C LEU A 108 -15.00 1.74 -12.42
N LEU A 109 -14.29 1.90 -11.30
CA LEU A 109 -13.03 2.62 -11.25
C LEU A 109 -11.94 1.96 -12.09
N VAL A 110 -11.89 0.63 -12.15
CA VAL A 110 -10.95 -0.08 -13.04
C VAL A 110 -11.30 0.17 -14.50
N VAL A 111 -12.58 0.06 -14.90
CA VAL A 111 -12.97 0.38 -16.29
C VAL A 111 -12.61 1.83 -16.63
N PHE A 112 -12.89 2.76 -15.72
CA PHE A 112 -12.55 4.16 -15.86
C PHE A 112 -11.03 4.40 -15.95
N SER A 113 -10.22 3.70 -15.18
CA SER A 113 -8.77 3.86 -15.18
C SER A 113 -8.13 3.49 -16.52
N PHE A 114 -8.63 2.43 -17.17
CA PHE A 114 -8.17 2.05 -18.51
C PHE A 114 -8.58 3.06 -19.57
N GLY A 115 -9.71 3.77 -19.37
CA GLY A 115 -10.10 4.93 -20.16
C GLY A 115 -9.15 6.11 -19.99
N LEU A 116 -8.80 6.46 -18.73
CA LEU A 116 -7.82 7.51 -18.42
C LEU A 116 -6.41 7.19 -18.93
N ALA A 117 -6.05 5.91 -18.97
CA ALA A 117 -4.76 5.47 -19.47
C ALA A 117 -4.63 5.64 -20.99
N GLN A 118 -5.73 5.69 -21.76
CA GLN A 118 -5.69 5.75 -23.23
C GLN A 118 -4.72 6.81 -23.80
N PRO A 119 -4.84 8.11 -23.46
CA PRO A 119 -3.96 9.14 -24.03
C PRO A 119 -2.48 8.93 -23.67
N ILE A 120 -2.19 8.51 -22.43
CA ILE A 120 -0.83 8.24 -21.95
C ILE A 120 -0.26 7.01 -22.67
N SER A 121 -1.12 6.01 -22.90
CA SER A 121 -0.77 4.74 -23.50
C SER A 121 -0.59 4.82 -25.02
N ALA A 122 -1.23 5.79 -25.69
CA ALA A 122 -1.16 5.98 -27.14
C ALA A 122 0.27 6.24 -27.64
N LEU A 123 1.12 6.83 -26.78
CA LEU A 123 2.53 7.12 -27.02
C LEU A 123 3.45 5.94 -26.67
N ALA A 124 2.92 4.86 -26.09
CA ALA A 124 3.69 3.74 -25.55
C ALA A 124 3.40 2.40 -26.26
N SER A 125 4.32 1.45 -26.09
CA SER A 125 4.16 0.07 -26.57
C SER A 125 2.96 -0.61 -25.90
N THR A 126 2.30 -1.57 -26.59
CA THR A 126 1.11 -2.28 -26.09
C THR A 126 1.29 -2.85 -24.68
N ALA A 127 2.48 -3.34 -24.37
CA ALA A 127 2.80 -3.96 -23.09
C ALA A 127 2.86 -2.91 -21.95
N THR A 128 3.38 -1.71 -22.25
CA THR A 128 3.39 -0.57 -21.32
C THR A 128 1.97 -0.02 -21.10
N ARG A 129 1.06 -0.14 -22.08
CA ARG A 129 -0.33 0.34 -21.96
C ARG A 129 -1.09 -0.37 -20.84
N SER A 130 -1.02 -1.69 -20.81
CA SER A 130 -1.69 -2.49 -19.78
C SER A 130 -1.16 -2.18 -18.38
N ALA A 131 0.16 -2.04 -18.25
CA ALA A 131 0.78 -1.71 -16.97
C ALA A 131 0.35 -0.34 -16.43
N VAL A 132 0.27 0.69 -17.29
CA VAL A 132 -0.21 2.03 -16.89
C VAL A 132 -1.68 1.99 -16.47
N GLY A 133 -2.55 1.31 -17.23
CA GLY A 133 -3.97 1.16 -16.86
C GLY A 133 -4.16 0.48 -15.50
N ILE A 134 -3.37 -0.56 -15.24
CA ILE A 134 -3.35 -1.27 -13.95
C ILE A 134 -2.82 -0.37 -12.83
N ALA A 135 -1.75 0.40 -13.06
CA ALA A 135 -1.21 1.31 -12.06
C ALA A 135 -2.25 2.34 -11.62
N ILE A 136 -2.92 2.98 -12.59
CA ILE A 136 -4.00 3.95 -12.30
C ILE A 136 -5.16 3.25 -11.58
N ALA A 137 -5.53 2.02 -11.97
CA ALA A 137 -6.54 1.23 -11.28
C ALA A 137 -6.18 1.01 -9.81
N VAL A 138 -4.95 0.56 -9.54
CA VAL A 138 -4.44 0.31 -8.17
C VAL A 138 -4.47 1.59 -7.34
N ILE A 139 -4.04 2.71 -7.91
CA ILE A 139 -4.08 4.04 -7.25
C ILE A 139 -5.52 4.40 -6.87
N LEU A 140 -6.47 4.30 -7.81
CA LEU A 140 -7.87 4.64 -7.56
C LEU A 140 -8.55 3.70 -6.56
N LEU A 141 -8.26 2.39 -6.61
CA LEU A 141 -8.76 1.42 -5.65
C LEU A 141 -8.19 1.64 -4.24
N ALA A 142 -6.90 1.96 -4.15
CA ALA A 142 -6.25 2.29 -2.88
C ALA A 142 -6.80 3.60 -2.29
N PHE A 143 -7.04 4.60 -3.15
CA PHE A 143 -7.73 5.83 -2.74
C PHE A 143 -9.15 5.56 -2.26
N LEU A 144 -9.92 4.76 -2.99
CA LEU A 144 -11.25 4.33 -2.55
C LEU A 144 -11.18 3.61 -1.20
N THR A 145 -10.18 2.73 -1.02
CA THR A 145 -9.94 2.03 0.25
C THR A 145 -9.61 3.01 1.37
N MET A 146 -8.84 4.06 1.12
CA MET A 146 -8.55 5.10 2.11
C MET A 146 -9.82 5.85 2.52
N ILE A 147 -10.59 6.38 1.58
CA ILE A 147 -11.73 7.26 1.88
C ILE A 147 -12.93 6.50 2.49
N THR A 148 -13.06 5.20 2.22
CA THR A 148 -14.17 4.37 2.74
C THR A 148 -13.91 3.80 4.14
N ARG A 149 -12.78 4.17 4.78
CA ARG A 149 -12.39 3.67 6.11
C ARG A 149 -12.40 4.79 7.14
N ARG A 150 -12.93 4.47 8.32
CA ARG A 150 -13.01 5.40 9.47
C ARG A 150 -11.76 5.44 10.34
N LYS A 151 -10.99 4.35 10.39
CA LYS A 151 -9.84 4.23 11.30
C LYS A 151 -8.58 4.74 10.60
N ALA A 152 -7.81 5.57 11.29
CA ALA A 152 -6.55 6.13 10.80
C ALA A 152 -5.58 5.05 10.28
N MET A 153 -5.47 3.90 10.97
CA MET A 153 -4.60 2.80 10.52
C MET A 153 -4.99 2.25 9.15
N SER A 154 -6.28 2.11 8.87
CA SER A 154 -6.74 1.65 7.55
C SER A 154 -6.54 2.71 6.47
N GLN A 155 -6.67 4.00 6.81
CA GLN A 155 -6.40 5.11 5.91
C GLN A 155 -4.91 5.17 5.53
N VAL A 156 -4.01 4.99 6.51
CA VAL A 156 -2.56 4.88 6.30
C VAL A 156 -2.24 3.70 5.37
N VAL A 157 -2.82 2.52 5.60
CA VAL A 157 -2.60 1.38 4.69
C VAL A 157 -3.12 1.67 3.28
N GLY A 158 -4.26 2.36 3.15
CA GLY A 158 -4.76 2.85 1.86
C GLY A 158 -3.80 3.82 1.17
N PHE A 159 -3.18 4.75 1.92
CA PHE A 159 -2.16 5.66 1.41
C PHE A 159 -0.97 4.90 0.83
N LEU A 160 -0.41 3.99 1.63
CA LEU A 160 0.78 3.22 1.26
C LEU A 160 0.51 2.29 0.07
N SER A 161 -0.71 1.75 -0.03
CA SER A 161 -1.14 0.99 -1.19
C SER A 161 -1.25 1.85 -2.45
N MET A 162 -1.70 3.11 -2.31
CA MET A 162 -1.74 4.06 -3.43
C MET A 162 -0.32 4.36 -3.93
N GLU A 163 0.61 4.55 -3.00
CA GLU A 163 2.03 4.74 -3.28
C GLU A 163 2.63 3.55 -4.04
N ASN A 164 2.28 2.31 -3.66
CA ASN A 164 2.68 1.11 -4.41
C ASN A 164 2.19 1.13 -5.87
N GLY A 165 0.96 1.60 -6.11
CA GLY A 165 0.43 1.80 -7.46
C GLY A 165 1.23 2.83 -8.25
N LEU A 166 1.64 3.92 -7.61
CA LEU A 166 2.51 4.94 -8.20
C LEU A 166 3.88 4.37 -8.57
N PHE A 167 4.54 3.62 -7.68
CA PHE A 167 5.82 2.96 -8.01
C PHE A 167 5.69 1.99 -9.14
N PHE A 168 4.66 1.16 -9.12
CA PHE A 168 4.45 0.20 -10.20
C PHE A 168 4.28 0.91 -11.55
N GLY A 169 3.45 1.95 -11.60
CA GLY A 169 3.24 2.74 -12.82
C GLY A 169 4.51 3.43 -13.30
N ALA A 170 5.24 4.07 -12.38
CA ALA A 170 6.45 4.79 -12.70
C ALA A 170 7.60 3.85 -13.12
N MET A 171 7.79 2.71 -12.45
CA MET A 171 8.74 1.67 -12.89
C MET A 171 8.36 1.12 -14.27
N SER A 172 7.07 0.89 -14.52
CA SER A 172 6.60 0.39 -15.81
C SER A 172 6.78 1.41 -16.94
N ALA A 173 6.62 2.70 -16.66
CA ALA A 173 6.77 3.78 -17.63
C ALA A 173 8.24 4.14 -17.92
N THR A 174 9.12 4.02 -16.91
CA THR A 174 10.53 4.44 -17.00
C THR A 174 11.52 3.28 -17.14
N TYR A 175 11.03 2.06 -17.36
CA TYR A 175 11.85 0.84 -17.39
C TYR A 175 12.69 0.63 -16.11
N GLY A 176 12.11 1.00 -14.96
CA GLY A 176 12.69 0.70 -13.64
C GLY A 176 13.79 1.66 -13.19
N MET A 177 13.71 2.95 -13.50
CA MET A 177 14.67 3.93 -12.99
C MET A 177 14.81 3.84 -11.44
N PRO A 178 16.01 3.54 -10.90
CA PRO A 178 16.23 3.32 -9.46
C PRO A 178 15.78 4.48 -8.58
N MET A 179 16.00 5.72 -9.04
CA MET A 179 15.68 6.96 -8.30
C MET A 179 14.23 7.04 -7.84
N ILE A 180 13.29 6.52 -8.64
CA ILE A 180 11.87 6.58 -8.33
C ILE A 180 11.55 5.67 -7.14
N VAL A 181 12.17 4.48 -7.09
CA VAL A 181 11.99 3.52 -6.01
C VAL A 181 12.60 4.05 -4.72
N GLU A 182 13.79 4.66 -4.80
CA GLU A 182 14.48 5.23 -3.64
C GLU A 182 13.71 6.38 -2.99
N LEU A 183 13.22 7.33 -3.81
CA LEU A 183 12.38 8.44 -3.32
C LEU A 183 11.11 7.92 -2.66
N GLY A 184 10.60 6.82 -3.18
CA GLY A 184 9.47 6.13 -2.61
C GLY A 184 9.69 5.54 -1.24
N VAL A 185 10.76 4.78 -1.09
CA VAL A 185 11.09 4.24 0.22
C VAL A 185 11.36 5.36 1.24
N ALA A 186 11.93 6.48 0.82
CA ALA A 186 12.05 7.65 1.68
C ALA A 186 10.68 8.19 2.13
N LEU A 187 9.69 8.22 1.24
CA LEU A 187 8.31 8.60 1.56
C LEU A 187 7.65 7.59 2.51
N ASP A 188 7.79 6.28 2.30
CA ASP A 188 7.29 5.25 3.21
C ASP A 188 7.84 5.45 4.64
N VAL A 189 9.14 5.74 4.75
CA VAL A 189 9.81 5.97 6.04
C VAL A 189 9.30 7.25 6.72
N LEU A 190 9.10 8.33 5.95
CA LEU A 190 8.48 9.56 6.45
C LEU A 190 7.08 9.27 7.01
N VAL A 191 6.25 8.56 6.25
CA VAL A 191 4.90 8.18 6.68
C VAL A 191 4.95 7.34 7.95
N ALA A 192 5.83 6.33 8.02
CA ALA A 192 6.01 5.51 9.21
C ALA A 192 6.36 6.36 10.44
N MET A 193 7.26 7.34 10.28
CA MET A 193 7.64 8.26 11.37
C MET A 193 6.48 9.15 11.81
N VAL A 194 5.74 9.74 10.87
CA VAL A 194 4.58 10.59 11.17
C VAL A 194 3.50 9.79 11.90
N VAL A 195 3.19 8.60 11.39
CA VAL A 195 2.23 7.68 12.00
C VAL A 195 2.70 7.33 13.41
N MET A 196 3.93 6.86 13.59
CA MET A 196 4.46 6.55 14.92
C MET A 196 4.41 7.75 15.88
N GLY A 197 4.74 8.95 15.41
CA GLY A 197 4.71 10.19 16.19
C GLY A 197 3.31 10.55 16.67
N VAL A 198 2.33 10.62 15.76
CA VAL A 198 0.93 10.94 16.10
C VAL A 198 0.37 9.93 17.11
N PHE A 199 0.65 8.65 16.91
CA PHE A 199 0.17 7.60 17.80
C PHE A 199 0.91 7.55 19.15
N PHE A 200 2.18 7.95 19.21
CA PHE A 200 2.89 8.13 20.47
C PHE A 200 2.22 9.20 21.34
N PHE A 201 1.84 10.34 20.74
CA PHE A 201 1.10 11.39 21.44
C PHE A 201 -0.27 10.92 21.93
N GLN A 202 -1.04 10.20 21.10
CA GLN A 202 -2.34 9.65 21.50
C GLN A 202 -2.24 8.66 22.68
N ILE A 203 -1.22 7.79 22.68
CA ILE A 203 -1.01 6.84 23.78
C ILE A 203 -0.69 7.59 25.08
N ARG A 204 0.21 8.59 25.03
CA ARG A 204 0.60 9.35 26.22
C ARG A 204 -0.59 10.09 26.83
N GLU A 205 -1.45 10.69 26.00
CA GLU A 205 -2.64 11.41 26.45
C GLU A 205 -3.65 10.48 27.15
N GLN A 206 -3.82 9.24 26.67
CA GLN A 206 -4.64 8.25 27.36
C GLN A 206 -4.06 7.79 28.70
N PHE A 207 -2.72 7.66 28.81
CA PHE A 207 -2.07 7.30 30.07
C PHE A 207 -2.14 8.42 31.11
N ASP A 208 -1.92 9.69 30.73
CA ASP A 208 -2.06 10.83 31.65
C ASP A 208 -3.50 10.96 32.18
N SER A 209 -4.52 10.64 31.37
CA SER A 209 -5.91 10.61 31.85
C SER A 209 -6.20 9.48 32.85
N LEU A 210 -5.56 8.31 32.69
CA LEU A 210 -5.79 7.14 33.55
C LEU A 210 -5.21 7.32 34.97
N ASP A 211 -4.10 8.04 35.09
CA ASP A 211 -3.48 8.32 36.40
C ASP A 211 -4.26 9.38 37.21
N LEU A 212 -4.97 10.30 36.55
CA LEU A 212 -5.82 11.30 37.21
C LEU A 212 -7.07 10.68 37.86
N ASP A 213 -7.74 9.74 37.19
CA ASP A 213 -8.92 9.05 37.72
C ASP A 213 -8.60 8.21 38.97
N ARG A 214 -7.40 7.63 39.04
CA ARG A 214 -6.93 6.87 40.22
C ARG A 214 -6.57 7.75 41.42
N LEU A 215 -6.25 9.02 41.18
CA LEU A 215 -5.94 9.97 42.25
C LEU A 215 -7.21 10.56 42.87
N GLU A 216 -8.30 10.73 42.10
CA GLU A 216 -9.58 11.18 42.64
C GLU A 216 -10.31 10.10 43.46
N SER A 217 -10.18 8.81 43.10
CA SER A 217 -10.84 7.73 43.84
C SER A 217 -10.33 7.54 45.28
N HIS A 218 -9.11 8.00 45.59
CA HIS A 218 -8.54 7.93 46.94
C HIS A 218 -8.76 9.19 47.79
N LYS A 219 -9.36 10.25 47.23
CA LYS A 219 -9.61 11.50 47.96
C LYS A 219 -11.05 11.62 48.49
N GLY A 220 -11.94 10.70 48.12
CA GLY A 220 -13.33 10.63 48.58
C GLY A 220 -13.58 9.69 49.78
N GLU A 221 -12.56 9.01 50.30
CA GLU A 221 -12.69 8.09 51.46
C GLU A 221 -12.24 8.71 52.80
N ARG A 222 -12.38 10.02 52.99
CA ARG A 222 -12.17 10.68 54.29
C ARG A 222 -13.30 11.60 54.66
#